data_AF-A0A6N9Q7X4-F1
#
_entry.id   AF-A0A6N9Q7X4-F1
#
_cell.length_a   1.000
_cell.length_b   1.000
_cell.length_c   1.000
_cell.angle_alpha   90.00
_cell.angle_beta   90.00
_cell.angle_gamma   90.00
#
_symmetry.space_group_name_H-M   'P 1'
#
loop_
_entity.id
_entity.type
_entity.pdbx_description
1 polymer ?
#
loop_
_entity_poly.entity_id
_entity_poly.type
_entity_poly.pdbx_seq_one_letter_code
_entity_poly.pdbx_strand_id
1 'polypeptide(L)'
;MKRIYIIASISVFMFLLISCNTLEDNIDSDNSISSIEKHEQKEVNYLYFYDNESRELTLYFPLDLNGFNIKKGVLLQENEIVNENISINISDTMDNKVSITIHEYTPGFNRIKFDLESGETLNLHTGQFYFEKWKYPTYNLSKEDEWHIYEMHSVHEGNMIKGNVTFRKGSNSILHALLPTKAKDVGVEINLEKTKEEENIVSFDYVINLPYAYLYQNEIKNMTFNLIWVQEELESKQTRFLLNEYIPIDIE
;
A
#
# COMPACT_ATOMS: atom_id res chain seq x y z
N MET A 1 -36.81 26.10 -12.51
CA MET A 1 -36.74 24.65 -12.77
C MET A 1 -35.32 24.20 -12.43
N LYS A 2 -35.05 23.69 -11.23
CA LYS A 2 -35.12 22.26 -10.84
C LYS A 2 -34.35 21.33 -11.80
N ARG A 3 -33.07 21.11 -11.47
CA ARG A 3 -32.39 19.83 -11.15
C ARG A 3 -30.99 19.78 -11.79
N ILE A 4 -29.97 20.00 -10.97
CA ILE A 4 -28.61 19.55 -11.22
C ILE A 4 -28.52 18.16 -10.56
N TYR A 5 -28.31 17.12 -11.37
CA TYR A 5 -27.88 15.83 -10.87
C TYR A 5 -26.37 15.75 -11.09
N ILE A 6 -25.60 15.96 -10.03
CA ILE A 6 -24.22 15.46 -9.97
C ILE A 6 -24.36 14.04 -9.41
N ILE A 7 -24.30 13.05 -10.30
CA ILE A 7 -24.05 11.68 -9.89
C ILE A 7 -22.54 11.61 -9.71
N ALA A 8 -22.07 11.83 -8.48
CA ALA A 8 -20.78 11.33 -8.06
C ALA A 8 -20.92 9.80 -8.02
N SER A 9 -20.34 9.09 -8.99
CA SER A 9 -20.20 7.64 -8.85
C SER A 9 -19.15 7.41 -7.77
N ILE A 10 -19.64 7.23 -6.54
CA ILE A 10 -18.92 6.47 -5.53
C ILE A 10 -18.80 5.08 -6.14
N SER A 11 -17.61 4.74 -6.65
CA SER A 11 -17.28 3.39 -7.03
C SER A 11 -17.38 2.56 -5.76
N VAL A 12 -18.49 1.83 -5.66
CA VAL A 12 -18.74 0.82 -4.65
C VAL A 12 -17.62 -0.19 -4.77
N PHE A 13 -16.88 -0.34 -3.67
CA PHE A 13 -16.01 -1.46 -3.38
C PHE A 13 -16.75 -2.76 -3.73
N MET A 14 -16.43 -3.36 -4.87
CA MET A 14 -16.83 -4.75 -5.14
C MET A 14 -15.68 -5.64 -4.71
N PHE A 15 -15.97 -6.34 -3.61
CA PHE A 15 -15.30 -7.52 -3.09
C PHE A 15 -14.72 -8.39 -4.21
N LEU A 16 -13.39 -8.54 -4.21
CA LEU A 16 -12.82 -9.80 -4.66
C LEU A 16 -13.24 -10.85 -3.63
N LEU A 17 -13.99 -11.83 -4.12
CA LEU A 17 -14.23 -13.08 -3.42
C LEU A 17 -12.86 -13.71 -3.15
N ILE A 18 -12.39 -13.59 -1.91
CA ILE A 18 -11.31 -14.43 -1.42
C ILE A 18 -11.86 -15.85 -1.50
N SER A 19 -11.32 -16.63 -2.45
CA SER A 19 -11.39 -18.08 -2.36
C SER A 19 -10.84 -18.44 -1.00
N CYS A 20 -11.71 -18.90 -0.11
CA CYS A 20 -11.33 -19.45 1.16
C CYS A 20 -10.60 -20.76 0.86
N ASN A 21 -9.29 -20.69 0.63
CA ASN A 21 -8.42 -21.80 0.95
C ASN A 21 -8.31 -21.79 2.48
N THR A 22 -9.37 -22.26 3.14
CA THR A 22 -9.24 -22.86 4.45
C THR A 22 -8.08 -23.84 4.34
N LEU A 23 -6.99 -23.53 5.03
CA LEU A 23 -5.94 -24.48 5.37
C LEU A 23 -6.60 -25.60 6.18
N GLU A 24 -7.21 -26.56 5.48
CA GLU A 24 -7.43 -27.93 5.93
C GLU A 24 -6.12 -28.71 5.78
N ASP A 25 -5.02 -28.15 6.27
CA ASP A 25 -3.85 -28.95 6.64
C ASP A 25 -3.86 -28.96 8.15
N ASN A 26 -4.25 -30.12 8.72
CA ASN A 26 -4.23 -30.49 10.13
C ASN A 26 -3.34 -29.58 11.00
N ILE A 27 -3.90 -28.47 11.46
CA ILE A 27 -3.39 -27.78 12.64
C ILE A 27 -3.92 -28.61 13.80
N ASP A 28 -3.15 -29.66 14.10
CA ASP A 28 -3.27 -30.43 15.33
C ASP A 28 -3.38 -29.42 16.49
N SER A 29 -4.32 -29.69 17.40
CA SER A 29 -4.78 -28.79 18.48
C SER A 29 -3.73 -28.42 19.54
N ASP A 30 -2.44 -28.39 19.18
CA ASP A 30 -1.36 -27.74 19.91
C ASP A 30 -1.19 -26.29 19.38
N ASN A 31 -2.19 -25.46 19.67
CA ASN A 31 -2.20 -24.00 19.52
C ASN A 31 -1.20 -23.32 20.49
N SER A 32 0.08 -23.72 20.45
CA SER A 32 1.08 -23.01 21.24
C SER A 32 1.38 -21.67 20.57
N ILE A 33 1.23 -20.56 21.29
CA ILE A 33 1.66 -19.21 20.86
C ILE A 33 3.05 -19.26 20.18
N SER A 34 3.93 -20.14 20.64
CA SER A 34 5.28 -20.36 20.11
C SER A 34 5.38 -20.85 18.65
N SER A 35 4.38 -21.55 18.12
CA SER A 35 4.38 -21.97 16.70
C SER A 35 3.97 -20.82 15.78
N ILE A 36 3.10 -19.95 16.28
CA ILE A 36 2.58 -18.77 15.58
C ILE A 36 3.64 -17.66 15.49
N GLU A 37 4.38 -17.42 16.57
CA GLU A 37 5.48 -16.45 16.57
C GLU A 37 6.62 -16.82 15.61
N LYS A 38 6.67 -18.09 15.17
CA LYS A 38 7.62 -18.58 14.15
C LYS A 38 7.06 -18.53 12.72
N HIS A 39 5.78 -18.23 12.55
CA HIS A 39 5.17 -18.20 11.23
C HIS A 39 5.61 -16.92 10.50
N GLU A 40 6.50 -17.07 9.51
CA GLU A 40 6.93 -15.97 8.67
C GLU A 40 5.88 -15.63 7.62
N GLN A 41 5.52 -14.35 7.55
CA GLN A 41 4.71 -13.85 6.45
C GLN A 41 5.59 -13.54 5.25
N LYS A 42 5.27 -14.16 4.13
CA LYS A 42 5.98 -14.01 2.85
C LYS A 42 5.43 -12.83 2.05
N GLU A 43 5.37 -11.67 2.69
CA GLU A 43 4.83 -10.42 2.14
C GLU A 43 5.87 -9.30 2.18
N VAL A 44 5.91 -8.44 1.16
CA VAL A 44 6.71 -7.22 1.15
C VAL A 44 5.90 -6.01 0.69
N ASN A 45 6.07 -4.88 1.36
CA ASN A 45 5.33 -3.65 1.13
C ASN A 45 6.27 -2.47 0.94
N TYR A 46 6.21 -1.79 -0.20
CA TYR A 46 7.00 -0.58 -0.49
C TYR A 46 6.09 0.63 -0.60
N LEU A 47 6.07 1.47 0.42
CA LEU A 47 5.01 2.45 0.60
C LEU A 47 5.56 3.85 0.89
N TYR A 48 4.81 4.89 0.56
CA TYR A 48 5.18 6.28 0.88
C TYR A 48 4.54 6.75 2.17
N PHE A 49 5.32 7.23 3.13
CA PHE A 49 4.84 7.80 4.38
C PHE A 49 4.80 9.33 4.28
N TYR A 50 3.60 9.91 4.37
CA TYR A 50 3.40 11.34 4.17
C TYR A 50 3.85 12.14 5.39
N ASP A 51 4.61 13.22 5.16
CA ASP A 51 5.04 14.12 6.22
C ASP A 51 3.83 14.71 6.98
N ASN A 52 3.87 14.63 8.31
CA ASN A 52 2.82 15.10 9.23
C ASN A 52 1.49 14.35 9.16
N GLU A 53 1.46 13.17 8.54
CA GLU A 53 0.28 12.29 8.55
C GLU A 53 0.57 11.01 9.33
N SER A 54 -0.46 10.49 9.99
CA SER A 54 -0.42 9.12 10.51
C SER A 54 -0.76 8.15 9.41
N ARG A 55 -0.16 6.96 9.44
CA ARG A 55 -0.45 5.89 8.47
C ARG A 55 -1.27 4.79 9.11
N GLU A 56 -2.45 4.55 8.57
CA GLU A 56 -3.24 3.35 8.89
C GLU A 56 -2.79 2.17 8.02
N LEU A 57 -2.68 0.99 8.63
CA LEU A 57 -2.37 -0.28 7.98
C LEU A 57 -3.28 -1.36 8.55
N THR A 58 -3.70 -2.31 7.72
CA THR A 58 -4.35 -3.53 8.18
C THR A 58 -3.38 -4.69 8.02
N LEU A 59 -3.01 -5.31 9.14
CA LEU A 59 -2.17 -6.49 9.21
C LEU A 59 -3.06 -7.73 9.30
N TYR A 60 -2.64 -8.81 8.65
CA TYR A 60 -3.35 -10.08 8.62
C TYR A 60 -2.49 -11.09 9.35
N PHE A 61 -3.08 -11.90 10.23
CA PHE A 61 -2.34 -12.93 10.96
C PHE A 61 -3.01 -14.31 10.77
N PRO A 62 -2.30 -15.41 11.03
CA PRO A 62 -2.87 -16.76 10.93
C PRO A 62 -3.74 -17.16 12.13
N LEU A 63 -3.89 -16.29 13.13
CA LEU A 63 -4.73 -16.52 14.31
C LEU A 63 -5.72 -15.39 14.55
N ASP A 64 -6.78 -15.73 15.29
CA ASP A 64 -7.69 -14.78 15.88
C ASP A 64 -7.00 -14.01 17.02
N LEU A 65 -7.04 -12.68 16.98
CA LEU A 65 -6.45 -11.81 17.98
C LEU A 65 -7.47 -11.14 18.93
N ASN A 66 -8.77 -11.32 18.70
CA ASN A 66 -9.84 -10.72 19.51
C ASN A 66 -9.78 -11.14 20.99
N GLY A 67 -9.28 -12.34 21.28
CA GLY A 67 -9.19 -12.89 22.65
C GLY A 67 -7.96 -12.46 23.46
N PHE A 68 -6.98 -11.77 22.86
CA PHE A 68 -5.66 -11.57 23.48
C PHE A 68 -5.58 -10.37 24.45
N ASN A 69 -6.63 -9.55 24.58
CA ASN A 69 -6.65 -8.36 25.46
C ASN A 69 -5.37 -7.52 25.33
N ILE A 70 -5.11 -7.03 24.12
CA ILE A 70 -3.88 -6.29 23.78
C ILE A 70 -3.91 -4.93 24.49
N LYS A 71 -2.89 -4.66 25.31
CA LYS A 71 -2.76 -3.41 26.06
C LYS A 71 -2.04 -2.33 25.24
N LYS A 72 -0.97 -2.71 24.56
CA LYS A 72 -0.18 -1.84 23.68
C LYS A 72 0.62 -2.70 22.70
N GLY A 73 1.21 -2.07 21.69
CA GLY A 73 2.21 -2.74 20.86
C GLY A 73 3.27 -1.79 20.37
N VAL A 74 4.31 -2.39 19.82
CA VAL A 74 5.47 -1.69 19.25
C VAL A 74 5.88 -2.38 17.95
N LEU A 75 6.40 -1.62 17.01
CA LEU A 75 6.93 -2.14 15.75
C LEU A 75 8.40 -2.48 15.91
N LEU A 76 8.82 -3.59 15.30
CA LEU A 76 10.20 -4.03 15.31
C LEU A 76 10.72 -4.26 13.89
N GLN A 77 11.99 -3.93 13.68
CA GLN A 77 12.78 -4.48 12.60
C GLN A 77 13.68 -5.55 13.21
N GLU A 78 13.47 -6.80 12.80
CA GLU A 78 14.00 -7.97 13.49
C GLU A 78 13.61 -7.97 14.97
N ASN A 79 14.56 -7.72 15.87
CA ASN A 79 14.35 -7.68 17.31
C ASN A 79 14.53 -6.29 17.92
N GLU A 80 14.74 -5.26 17.08
CA GLU A 80 14.95 -3.89 17.51
C GLU A 80 13.65 -3.10 17.41
N ILE A 81 13.28 -2.39 18.49
CA ILE A 81 12.12 -1.51 18.50
C ILE A 81 12.42 -0.31 17.60
N VAL A 82 11.61 -0.11 16.57
CA VAL A 82 11.74 1.00 15.62
C VAL A 82 10.65 2.05 15.78
N ASN A 83 9.53 1.71 16.44
CA ASN A 83 8.45 2.65 16.74
C ASN A 83 7.58 2.16 17.91
N GLU A 84 7.42 3.01 18.92
CA GLU A 84 6.53 2.76 20.07
C GLU A 84 5.23 3.57 20.01
N ASN A 85 5.16 4.57 19.13
CA ASN A 85 4.05 5.48 18.94
C ASN A 85 3.09 4.96 17.86
N ILE A 86 2.43 3.85 18.18
CA ILE A 86 1.35 3.27 17.37
C ILE A 86 0.05 3.14 18.17
N SER A 87 -1.08 3.29 17.49
CA SER A 87 -2.39 2.88 18.00
C SER A 87 -2.82 1.56 17.37
N ILE A 88 -3.50 0.71 18.13
CA ILE A 88 -3.98 -0.60 17.69
C ILE A 88 -5.50 -0.61 17.80
N ASN A 89 -6.15 -0.93 16.70
CA ASN A 89 -7.59 -1.12 16.60
C ASN A 89 -7.84 -2.55 16.10
N ILE A 90 -8.32 -3.40 16.99
CA ILE A 90 -8.80 -4.73 16.61
C ILE A 90 -10.29 -4.59 16.33
N SER A 91 -10.71 -4.90 15.12
CA SER A 91 -12.13 -4.86 14.78
C SER A 91 -12.79 -6.19 15.12
N ASP A 92 -13.86 -6.16 15.92
CA ASP A 92 -14.67 -7.34 16.29
C ASP A 92 -15.31 -8.09 15.09
N THR A 93 -15.12 -7.59 13.87
CA THR A 93 -15.78 -8.09 12.66
C THR A 93 -14.91 -9.03 11.82
N MET A 94 -13.59 -9.08 12.03
CA MET A 94 -12.67 -9.98 11.32
C MET A 94 -11.56 -10.46 12.24
N ASP A 95 -11.71 -11.69 12.72
CA ASP A 95 -10.93 -12.32 13.79
C ASP A 95 -9.41 -12.23 13.60
N ASN A 96 -8.93 -12.31 12.35
CA ASN A 96 -7.50 -12.42 12.05
C ASN A 96 -6.84 -11.12 11.54
N LYS A 97 -7.49 -9.97 11.72
CA LYS A 97 -7.01 -8.67 11.25
C LYS A 97 -6.74 -7.71 12.39
N VAL A 98 -5.66 -6.95 12.27
CA VAL A 98 -5.35 -5.85 13.17
C VAL A 98 -5.12 -4.60 12.37
N SER A 99 -5.93 -3.57 12.61
CA SER A 99 -5.62 -2.24 12.10
C SER A 99 -4.67 -1.54 13.07
N ILE A 100 -3.56 -1.04 12.54
CA ILE A 100 -2.64 -0.21 13.30
C ILE A 100 -2.57 1.19 12.69
N THR A 101 -2.36 2.19 13.52
CA THR A 101 -2.02 3.54 13.09
C THR A 101 -0.63 3.88 13.55
N ILE A 102 0.26 4.19 12.61
CA ILE A 102 1.63 4.61 12.87
C ILE A 102 1.66 6.14 12.87
N HIS A 103 1.98 6.76 14.01
CA HIS A 103 1.85 8.21 14.18
C HIS A 103 3.10 9.00 13.79
N GLU A 104 4.25 8.33 13.72
CA GLU A 104 5.52 8.93 13.33
C GLU A 104 6.21 8.12 12.25
N TYR A 105 7.03 8.77 11.43
CA TYR A 105 7.74 8.09 10.37
C TYR A 105 8.65 6.98 10.91
N THR A 106 8.39 5.76 10.46
CA THR A 106 9.23 4.58 10.66
C THR A 106 9.80 4.18 9.30
N PRO A 107 11.12 4.02 9.11
CA PRO A 107 11.68 3.60 7.80
C PRO A 107 11.22 2.23 7.32
N GLY A 108 10.89 1.33 8.24
CA GLY A 108 10.43 -0.02 7.94
C GLY A 108 10.29 -0.84 9.22
N PHE A 109 9.57 -1.94 9.13
CA PHE A 109 9.42 -2.93 10.20
C PHE A 109 9.06 -4.28 9.57
N ASN A 110 9.27 -5.37 10.30
CA ASN A 110 8.83 -6.70 9.88
C ASN A 110 8.16 -7.54 10.98
N ARG A 111 8.04 -6.97 12.18
CA ARG A 111 7.31 -7.59 13.28
C ARG A 111 6.54 -6.55 14.08
N ILE A 112 5.54 -7.03 14.79
CA ILE A 112 4.83 -6.30 15.84
C ILE A 112 4.88 -7.11 17.13
N LYS A 113 5.24 -6.44 18.23
CA LYS A 113 5.16 -7.02 19.56
C LYS A 113 3.99 -6.40 20.31
N PHE A 114 3.08 -7.23 20.77
CA PHE A 114 1.98 -6.85 21.63
C PHE A 114 2.32 -7.19 23.08
N ASP A 115 2.10 -6.24 23.97
CA ASP A 115 2.08 -6.48 25.41
C ASP A 115 0.62 -6.71 25.81
N LEU A 116 0.33 -7.86 26.44
CA LEU A 116 -1.02 -8.27 26.81
C LEU A 116 -1.34 -7.80 28.23
N GLU A 117 -2.64 -7.70 28.55
CA GLU A 117 -3.07 -7.39 29.93
C GLU A 117 -2.63 -8.46 30.94
N SER A 118 -2.44 -9.71 30.51
CA SER A 118 -1.90 -10.81 31.33
C SER A 118 -0.45 -10.58 31.79
N GLY A 119 0.28 -9.66 31.15
CA GLY A 119 1.71 -9.44 31.34
C GLY A 119 2.59 -10.27 30.40
N GLU A 120 2.00 -11.14 29.60
CA GLU A 120 2.70 -11.85 28.53
C GLU A 120 2.91 -10.94 27.30
N THR A 121 3.79 -11.37 26.40
CA THR A 121 4.05 -10.68 25.14
C THR A 121 3.84 -11.62 23.97
N LEU A 122 3.32 -11.09 22.88
CA LEU A 122 3.15 -11.81 21.62
C LEU A 122 3.98 -11.10 20.53
N ASN A 123 4.90 -11.80 19.89
CA ASN A 123 5.75 -11.25 18.83
C ASN A 123 5.42 -11.88 17.47
N LEU A 124 4.73 -11.14 16.61
CA LEU A 124 4.22 -11.64 15.34
C LEU A 124 4.97 -11.03 14.16
N HIS A 125 5.27 -11.87 13.17
CA HIS A 125 5.75 -11.42 11.87
C HIS A 125 4.62 -10.76 11.08
N THR A 126 4.92 -9.63 10.43
CA THR A 126 3.95 -8.82 9.66
C THR A 126 4.22 -8.83 8.16
N GLY A 127 5.27 -9.54 7.72
CA GLY A 127 5.90 -9.28 6.42
C GLY A 127 6.75 -8.03 6.48
N GLN A 128 7.54 -7.76 5.45
CA GLN A 128 8.49 -6.65 5.45
C GLN A 128 7.84 -5.38 4.90
N PHE A 129 7.75 -4.34 5.73
CA PHE A 129 7.35 -3.00 5.32
C PHE A 129 8.57 -2.10 5.12
N TYR A 130 8.58 -1.35 4.03
CA TYR A 130 9.52 -0.28 3.74
C TYR A 130 8.74 1.01 3.49
N PHE A 131 9.11 2.07 4.20
CA PHE A 131 8.51 3.38 4.06
C PHE A 131 9.50 4.41 3.56
N GLU A 132 9.14 5.07 2.47
CA GLU A 132 9.83 6.23 1.95
C GLU A 132 9.10 7.50 2.39
N LYS A 133 9.82 8.46 3.00
CA LYS A 133 9.21 9.75 3.31
C LYS A 133 8.77 10.42 2.02
N TRP A 134 7.52 10.87 2.00
CA TRP A 134 7.01 11.71 0.92
C TRP A 134 6.46 12.99 1.50
N LYS A 135 6.92 14.11 0.98
CA LYS A 135 6.34 15.41 1.30
C LYS A 135 5.39 15.79 0.19
N TYR A 136 4.12 16.03 0.51
CA TYR A 136 3.20 16.63 -0.44
C TYR A 136 3.82 17.91 -1.01
N PRO A 137 3.97 18.02 -2.33
CA PRO A 137 4.36 19.28 -2.94
C PRO A 137 3.22 20.29 -2.73
N THR A 138 3.33 21.16 -1.72
CA THR A 138 2.26 22.08 -1.28
C THR A 138 2.32 23.41 -2.02
N TYR A 139 2.38 23.40 -3.36
CA TYR A 139 2.37 24.62 -4.14
C TYR A 139 0.94 25.05 -4.53
N ASN A 140 0.62 26.31 -4.22
CA ASN A 140 -0.60 27.02 -4.63
C ASN A 140 -0.53 27.41 -6.12
N LEU A 141 -0.52 26.44 -7.04
CA LEU A 141 -0.96 26.72 -8.41
C LEU A 141 -2.48 26.83 -8.42
N SER A 142 -3.06 27.55 -9.39
CA SER A 142 -4.51 27.62 -9.54
C SER A 142 -5.10 26.20 -9.61
N LYS A 143 -6.31 26.01 -9.09
CA LYS A 143 -7.05 24.76 -9.32
C LYS A 143 -7.36 24.55 -10.80
N GLU A 144 -7.39 25.62 -11.58
CA GLU A 144 -7.63 25.58 -13.03
C GLU A 144 -6.43 25.01 -13.81
N ASP A 145 -5.24 25.03 -13.21
CA ASP A 145 -3.99 24.52 -13.79
C ASP A 145 -3.74 23.03 -13.44
N GLU A 146 -4.59 22.44 -12.60
CA GLU A 146 -4.43 21.07 -12.13
C GLU A 146 -4.86 20.05 -13.19
N TRP A 147 -4.00 19.06 -13.43
CA TRP A 147 -4.41 17.89 -14.19
C TRP A 147 -5.35 17.03 -13.36
N HIS A 148 -6.48 16.65 -13.94
CA HIS A 148 -7.47 15.84 -13.24
C HIS A 148 -7.56 14.47 -13.86
N ILE A 149 -7.56 13.42 -13.03
CA ILE A 149 -7.77 12.06 -13.50
C ILE A 149 -9.22 11.93 -13.95
N TYR A 150 -9.38 11.52 -15.20
CA TYR A 150 -10.67 11.23 -15.80
C TYR A 150 -11.02 9.76 -15.64
N GLU A 151 -10.06 8.88 -15.91
CA GLU A 151 -10.23 7.43 -15.90
C GLU A 151 -8.90 6.76 -15.57
N MET A 152 -8.95 5.65 -14.85
CA MET A 152 -7.78 4.87 -14.50
C MET A 152 -8.14 3.41 -14.24
N HIS A 153 -7.40 2.52 -14.87
CA HIS A 153 -7.58 1.08 -14.74
C HIS A 153 -6.23 0.37 -14.76
N SER A 154 -6.06 -0.63 -13.90
CA SER A 154 -4.90 -1.51 -13.89
C SER A 154 -5.33 -2.96 -13.78
N VAL A 155 -4.55 -3.85 -14.38
CA VAL A 155 -4.77 -5.30 -14.35
C VAL A 155 -3.44 -6.01 -14.17
N HIS A 156 -3.45 -7.06 -13.35
CA HIS A 156 -2.33 -7.98 -13.22
C HIS A 156 -2.38 -8.99 -14.37
N GLU A 157 -1.28 -9.11 -15.13
CA GLU A 157 -1.17 -10.03 -16.26
C GLU A 157 0.18 -10.73 -16.23
N GLY A 158 0.19 -11.97 -15.74
CA GLY A 158 1.42 -12.75 -15.62
C GLY A 158 2.40 -12.08 -14.67
N ASN A 159 3.55 -11.64 -15.20
CA ASN A 159 4.64 -11.05 -14.43
C ASN A 159 4.68 -9.52 -14.42
N MET A 160 3.58 -8.88 -14.81
CA MET A 160 3.50 -7.44 -14.94
C MET A 160 2.13 -6.92 -14.56
N ILE A 161 2.10 -5.63 -14.23
CA ILE A 161 0.84 -4.88 -14.14
C ILE A 161 0.77 -4.01 -15.36
N LYS A 162 -0.34 -4.09 -16.09
CA LYS A 162 -0.65 -3.18 -17.18
C LYS A 162 -1.77 -2.26 -16.74
N GLY A 163 -1.63 -0.98 -17.00
CA GLY A 163 -2.68 -0.02 -16.73
C GLY A 163 -2.78 1.05 -17.79
N ASN A 164 -3.92 1.72 -17.80
CA ASN A 164 -4.15 2.94 -18.54
C ASN A 164 -4.61 4.01 -17.55
N VAL A 165 -4.12 5.23 -17.73
CA VAL A 165 -4.63 6.40 -17.04
C VAL A 165 -4.89 7.50 -18.06
N THR A 166 -6.03 8.15 -17.90
CA THR A 166 -6.45 9.28 -18.73
C THR A 166 -6.64 10.49 -17.84
N PHE A 167 -6.00 11.59 -18.23
CA PHE A 167 -6.08 12.87 -17.54
C PHE A 167 -6.76 13.91 -18.42
N ARG A 168 -7.58 14.75 -17.80
CA ARG A 168 -7.90 16.07 -18.34
C ARG A 168 -6.68 16.97 -18.15
N LYS A 169 -6.23 17.59 -19.24
CA LYS A 169 -5.08 18.50 -19.26
C LYS A 169 -5.32 19.70 -18.35
N GLY A 170 -4.32 20.00 -17.53
CA GLY A 170 -4.16 21.29 -16.86
C GLY A 170 -3.19 22.19 -17.64
N SER A 171 -2.36 22.93 -16.91
CA SER A 171 -1.30 23.80 -17.45
C SER A 171 -0.21 23.05 -18.21
N ASN A 172 0.74 23.81 -18.76
CA ASN A 172 1.88 23.31 -19.52
C ASN A 172 2.90 22.59 -18.62
N SER A 173 2.65 21.32 -18.35
CA SER A 173 3.40 20.50 -17.41
C SER A 173 3.67 19.08 -17.94
N ILE A 174 4.60 18.39 -17.29
CA ILE A 174 4.88 16.96 -17.52
C ILE A 174 4.24 16.15 -16.39
N LEU A 175 3.77 14.95 -16.71
CA LEU A 175 3.34 13.98 -15.70
C LEU A 175 4.43 12.95 -15.44
N HIS A 176 4.59 12.58 -14.18
CA HIS A 176 5.49 11.52 -13.74
C HIS A 176 4.73 10.51 -12.88
N ALA A 177 5.05 9.23 -13.05
CA ALA A 177 4.63 8.17 -12.15
C ALA A 177 5.84 7.69 -11.36
N LEU A 178 5.71 7.66 -10.03
CA LEU A 178 6.81 7.50 -9.09
C LEU A 178 6.59 6.28 -8.19
N LEU A 179 7.45 5.28 -8.34
CA LEU A 179 7.59 4.17 -7.40
C LEU A 179 8.57 4.52 -6.27
N PRO A 180 8.35 4.01 -5.05
CA PRO A 180 9.34 4.08 -3.97
C PRO A 180 10.69 3.54 -4.43
N THR A 181 11.75 4.22 -4.01
CA THR A 181 13.15 3.91 -4.29
C THR A 181 13.47 2.46 -3.92
N LYS A 182 13.01 1.97 -2.77
CA LYS A 182 13.22 0.58 -2.34
C LYS A 182 12.59 -0.45 -3.28
N ALA A 183 11.46 -0.14 -3.93
CA ALA A 183 10.88 -1.02 -4.94
C ALA A 183 11.76 -1.05 -6.20
N LYS A 184 12.28 0.11 -6.62
CA LYS A 184 13.21 0.21 -7.75
C LYS A 184 14.53 -0.51 -7.48
N ASP A 185 15.06 -0.41 -6.26
CA ASP A 185 16.31 -1.06 -5.84
C ASP A 185 16.25 -2.59 -6.00
N VAL A 186 15.07 -3.19 -5.84
CA VAL A 186 14.86 -4.64 -6.04
C VAL A 186 14.48 -5.00 -7.47
N GLY A 187 14.45 -4.02 -8.38
CA GLY A 187 14.21 -4.21 -9.81
C GLY A 187 12.76 -4.06 -10.26
N VAL A 188 11.89 -3.43 -9.46
CA VAL A 188 10.56 -3.01 -9.97
C VAL A 188 10.75 -1.82 -10.91
N GLU A 189 10.30 -1.96 -12.14
CA GLU A 189 10.44 -0.93 -13.18
C GLU A 189 9.07 -0.51 -13.70
N ILE A 190 8.90 0.77 -14.00
CA ILE A 190 7.70 1.29 -14.64
C ILE A 190 8.07 1.90 -16.00
N ASN A 191 7.36 1.46 -17.03
CA ASN A 191 7.41 2.03 -18.37
C ASN A 191 6.12 2.79 -18.63
N LEU A 192 6.24 4.05 -19.05
CA LEU A 192 5.11 4.92 -19.38
C LEU A 192 5.14 5.25 -20.86
N GLU A 193 4.04 5.02 -21.56
CA GLU A 193 3.87 5.40 -22.96
C GLU A 193 2.65 6.31 -23.11
N LYS A 194 2.84 7.49 -23.69
CA LYS A 194 1.73 8.37 -24.04
C LYS A 194 1.03 7.81 -25.27
N THR A 195 -0.19 7.30 -25.09
CA THR A 195 -0.97 6.65 -26.16
C THR A 195 -1.93 7.59 -26.88
N LYS A 196 -2.33 8.68 -26.21
CA LYS A 196 -3.27 9.65 -26.77
C LYS A 196 -2.98 11.05 -26.29
N GLU A 197 -3.08 12.03 -27.19
CA GLU A 197 -3.05 13.44 -26.85
C GLU A 197 -4.03 14.23 -27.72
N GLU A 198 -5.04 14.82 -27.09
CA GLU A 198 -6.03 15.71 -27.70
C GLU A 198 -5.98 17.09 -27.02
N GLU A 199 -6.86 18.01 -27.43
CA GLU A 199 -6.90 19.39 -26.91
C GLU A 199 -7.03 19.45 -25.38
N ASN A 200 -7.88 18.59 -24.80
CA ASN A 200 -8.22 18.63 -23.37
C ASN A 200 -7.85 17.35 -22.61
N ILE A 201 -7.32 16.33 -23.28
CA ILE A 201 -7.11 15.00 -22.70
C ILE A 201 -5.74 14.44 -23.09
N VAL A 202 -5.09 13.75 -22.17
CA VAL A 202 -3.93 12.88 -22.44
C VAL A 202 -4.15 11.52 -21.79
N SER A 203 -3.81 10.45 -22.50
CA SER A 203 -3.81 9.10 -21.97
C SER A 203 -2.41 8.51 -21.99
N PHE A 204 -2.10 7.72 -20.97
CA PHE A 204 -0.87 6.96 -20.83
C PHE A 204 -1.21 5.50 -20.58
N ASP A 205 -0.53 4.62 -21.28
CA ASP A 205 -0.42 3.22 -20.88
C ASP A 205 0.83 3.09 -20.01
N TYR A 206 0.75 2.27 -18.98
CA TYR A 206 1.89 1.94 -18.14
C TYR A 206 2.02 0.44 -17.93
N VAL A 207 3.27 -0.02 -17.90
CA VAL A 207 3.63 -1.40 -17.59
C VAL A 207 4.60 -1.38 -16.43
N ILE A 208 4.23 -2.06 -15.34
CA ILE A 208 5.12 -2.29 -14.21
C ILE A 208 5.65 -3.72 -14.31
N ASN A 209 6.96 -3.85 -14.51
CA ASN A 209 7.64 -5.13 -14.54
C ASN A 209 8.05 -5.52 -13.12
N LEU A 210 7.74 -6.77 -12.75
CA LEU A 210 8.08 -7.30 -11.44
C LEU A 210 9.38 -8.12 -11.49
N PRO A 211 10.23 -8.03 -10.46
CA PRO A 211 11.51 -8.71 -10.42
C PRO A 211 11.35 -10.18 -9.97
N TYR A 212 10.79 -11.03 -10.83
CA TYR A 212 10.45 -12.42 -10.49
C TYR A 212 11.61 -13.25 -9.92
N ALA A 213 12.83 -13.05 -10.41
CA ALA A 213 13.99 -13.74 -9.86
C ALA A 213 14.24 -13.37 -8.39
N TYR A 214 14.13 -12.08 -8.05
CA TYR A 214 14.23 -11.60 -6.66
C TYR A 214 13.08 -12.15 -5.81
N LEU A 215 11.85 -12.08 -6.32
CA LEU A 215 10.64 -12.56 -5.62
C LEU A 215 10.76 -14.05 -5.27
N TYR A 216 11.12 -14.87 -6.26
CA TYR A 216 11.29 -16.31 -6.08
C TYR A 216 12.44 -16.66 -5.12
N GLN A 217 13.61 -16.01 -5.26
CA GLN A 217 14.76 -16.25 -4.38
C GLN A 217 14.49 -15.93 -2.92
N ASN A 218 13.62 -14.96 -2.65
CA ASN A 218 13.24 -14.55 -1.29
C ASN A 218 11.91 -15.15 -0.83
N GLU A 219 11.35 -16.10 -1.60
CA GLU A 219 10.08 -16.78 -1.32
C GLU A 219 8.91 -15.81 -1.08
N ILE A 220 8.92 -14.63 -1.73
CA ILE A 220 7.88 -13.61 -1.57
C ILE A 220 6.64 -14.04 -2.35
N LYS A 221 5.51 -14.13 -1.65
CA LYS A 221 4.20 -14.49 -2.21
C LYS A 221 3.33 -13.27 -2.49
N ASN A 222 3.43 -12.24 -1.66
CA ASN A 222 2.67 -11.02 -1.83
C ASN A 222 3.60 -9.82 -1.90
N MET A 223 3.36 -8.93 -2.86
CA MET A 223 4.04 -7.65 -2.95
C MET A 223 3.00 -6.55 -3.06
N THR A 224 3.19 -5.48 -2.29
CA THR A 224 2.43 -4.25 -2.50
C THR A 224 3.38 -3.08 -2.68
N PHE A 225 3.00 -2.13 -3.54
CA PHE A 225 3.64 -0.82 -3.54
C PHE A 225 2.69 0.32 -3.84
N ASN A 226 3.12 1.53 -3.46
CA ASN A 226 2.47 2.75 -3.89
C ASN A 226 2.99 3.17 -5.27
N LEU A 227 2.08 3.64 -6.14
CA LEU A 227 2.43 4.37 -7.35
C LEU A 227 1.84 5.78 -7.26
N ILE A 228 2.71 6.79 -7.17
CA ILE A 228 2.27 8.18 -7.09
C ILE A 228 2.33 8.83 -8.47
N TRP A 229 1.25 9.50 -8.86
CA TRP A 229 1.23 10.40 -10.02
C TRP A 229 1.46 11.84 -9.56
N VAL A 230 2.42 12.52 -10.20
CA VAL A 230 2.69 13.94 -9.98
C VAL A 230 2.69 14.71 -11.30
N GLN A 231 2.32 15.99 -11.20
CA GLN A 231 2.47 16.99 -12.24
C GLN A 231 3.70 17.85 -11.92
N GLU A 232 4.59 18.05 -12.89
CA GLU A 232 5.72 18.99 -12.82
C GLU A 232 5.54 20.12 -13.84
N GLU A 233 5.42 21.35 -13.35
CA GLU A 233 5.40 22.55 -14.20
C GLU A 233 6.72 22.72 -14.97
N LEU A 234 6.64 22.94 -16.28
CA LEU A 234 7.84 23.00 -17.12
C LEU A 234 8.79 24.14 -16.76
N GLU A 235 8.25 25.32 -16.46
CA GLU A 235 9.03 26.52 -16.19
C GLU A 235 9.55 26.57 -14.74
N SER A 236 8.67 26.37 -13.77
CA SER A 236 9.01 26.53 -12.35
C SER A 236 9.63 25.28 -11.74
N LYS A 237 9.49 24.12 -12.39
CA LYS A 237 9.87 22.80 -11.85
C LYS A 237 9.17 22.44 -10.55
N GLN A 238 8.09 23.15 -10.23
CA GLN A 238 7.27 22.83 -9.08
C GLN A 238 6.46 21.58 -9.38
N THR A 239 6.48 20.66 -8.43
CA THR A 239 5.68 19.44 -8.51
C THR A 239 4.37 19.63 -7.76
N ARG A 240 3.36 18.85 -8.13
CA ARG A 240 2.06 18.73 -7.46
C ARG A 240 1.67 17.26 -7.44
N PHE A 241 1.16 16.81 -6.29
CA PHE A 241 0.58 15.47 -6.16
C PHE A 241 -0.78 15.41 -6.86
N LEU A 242 -1.03 14.35 -7.62
CA LEU A 242 -2.32 14.10 -8.27
C LEU A 242 -3.04 12.90 -7.65
N LEU A 243 -2.32 11.79 -7.48
CA LEU A 243 -2.89 10.52 -7.02
C LEU A 243 -1.85 9.61 -6.38
N ASN A 244 -2.31 8.77 -5.47
CA ASN A 244 -1.60 7.59 -5.00
C ASN A 244 -2.44 6.34 -5.29
N GLU A 245 -1.91 5.43 -6.10
CA GLU A 245 -2.47 4.09 -6.31
C GLU A 245 -1.79 3.11 -5.35
N TYR A 246 -2.60 2.23 -4.76
CA TYR A 246 -2.13 1.11 -3.95
C TYR A 246 -2.28 -0.18 -4.78
N ILE A 247 -1.17 -0.82 -5.11
CA ILE A 247 -1.18 -1.95 -6.05
C ILE A 247 -0.77 -3.23 -5.32
N PRO A 248 -1.73 -4.06 -4.89
CA PRO A 248 -1.46 -5.38 -4.33
C PRO A 248 -1.22 -6.41 -5.44
N ILE A 249 -0.28 -7.33 -5.21
CA ILE A 249 0.13 -8.35 -6.16
C ILE A 249 0.28 -9.68 -5.44
N ASP A 250 -0.39 -10.70 -5.97
CA ASP A 250 -0.21 -12.09 -5.59
C ASP A 250 0.71 -12.77 -6.61
N ILE A 251 1.77 -13.40 -6.11
CA ILE A 251 2.83 -14.04 -6.88
C ILE A 251 2.59 -15.55 -6.74
N GLU A 252 1.76 -16.09 -7.63
CA GLU A 252 1.50 -17.53 -7.77
C GLU A 252 2.73 -18.33 -8.23
#